data_AF-A0A259NWL0-F1
#
_entry.id   AF-A0A259NWL0-F1
#
_cell.length_a   1.000
_cell.length_b   1.000
_cell.length_c   1.000
_cell.angle_alpha   90.00
_cell.angle_beta   90.00
_cell.angle_gamma   90.00
#
_symmetry.space_group_name_H-M   'P 1'
#
loop_
_entity.id
_entity.type
_entity.pdbx_description
1 polymer ?
#
loop_
_entity_poly.entity_id
_entity_poly.type
_entity_poly.pdbx_seq_one_letter_code
_entity_poly.pdbx_strand_id
1 'polypeptide(L)'
;MQPKWGIRGMAVAPHSLASESALGVLKEGGNALEAMIAAAATIAVVYPHMNSIGGDSFWVVHSPGKAMGGIDACGAAAGLATKNWYAERGITKAIPFRGAVAANTVAGTISGWGAAQKLSQQGLRGKLPLSRLLADAIYYAEAGVPVTHSQSSLTAKKRAELIDIPGFANTFLVNGQAPAVGSIFKQDRLAKTLRQIARKGTEDYYRGDLAELLAKELTELGSPLRLSDLHRHHAKLIDPLELKHSLGNVYNMTPPTQGVVSLMILGILDQLNLKRFKVDSAEYVHHCVEATKQAFKIRDQYVTDPAYM
;
A
#
# COMPACT_ATOMS: atom_id res chain seq x y z
N MET A 1 -21.62 -16.25 -4.81
CA MET A 1 -21.63 -15.19 -3.78
C MET A 1 -22.66 -14.15 -4.21
N GLN A 2 -23.64 -13.80 -3.39
CA GLN A 2 -24.62 -12.75 -3.78
C GLN A 2 -24.01 -11.36 -3.53
N PRO A 3 -24.16 -10.41 -4.47
CA PRO A 3 -23.69 -9.04 -4.25
C PRO A 3 -24.41 -8.41 -3.05
N LYS A 4 -23.68 -7.58 -2.32
CA LYS A 4 -24.25 -6.73 -1.27
C LYS A 4 -24.73 -5.42 -1.90
N TRP A 5 -25.82 -4.87 -1.37
CA TRP A 5 -26.44 -3.64 -1.88
C TRP A 5 -26.44 -2.56 -0.79
N GLY A 6 -26.28 -1.29 -1.19
CA GLY A 6 -26.33 -0.15 -0.29
C GLY A 6 -26.72 1.11 -1.03
N ILE A 7 -27.53 1.97 -0.39
CA ILE A 7 -28.06 3.21 -1.01
C ILE A 7 -27.30 4.48 -0.61
N ARG A 8 -26.32 4.37 0.30
CA ARG A 8 -25.53 5.51 0.82
C ARG A 8 -24.05 5.42 0.44
N GLY A 9 -23.44 4.27 0.70
CA GLY A 9 -22.04 4.01 0.40
C GLY A 9 -21.67 2.56 0.68
N MET A 10 -20.53 2.14 0.15
CA MET A 10 -19.99 0.79 0.31
C MET A 10 -18.48 0.90 0.47
N ALA A 11 -17.93 0.13 1.41
CA ALA A 11 -16.49 -0.06 1.57
C ALA A 11 -16.20 -1.55 1.55
N VAL A 12 -15.18 -1.95 0.78
CA VAL A 12 -14.77 -3.35 0.65
C VAL A 12 -13.26 -3.40 0.84
N ALA A 13 -12.82 -4.27 1.74
CA ALA A 13 -11.42 -4.53 2.03
C ALA A 13 -11.23 -6.03 2.27
N PRO A 14 -10.00 -6.57 2.13
CA PRO A 14 -9.74 -8.00 2.39
C PRO A 14 -9.88 -8.38 3.87
N HIS A 15 -10.09 -7.42 4.77
CA HIS A 15 -10.36 -7.65 6.19
C HIS A 15 -11.64 -6.91 6.62
N SER A 16 -12.51 -7.59 7.39
CA SER A 16 -13.80 -7.04 7.82
C SER A 16 -13.63 -5.76 8.63
N LEU A 17 -12.75 -5.77 9.64
CA LEU A 17 -12.48 -4.59 10.48
C LEU A 17 -12.05 -3.35 9.68
N ALA A 18 -11.30 -3.50 8.60
CA ALA A 18 -10.93 -2.37 7.73
C ALA A 18 -12.13 -1.83 6.93
N SER A 19 -12.99 -2.72 6.44
CA SER A 19 -14.27 -2.35 5.80
C SER A 19 -15.22 -1.66 6.78
N GLU A 20 -15.25 -2.14 8.03
CA GLU A 20 -16.07 -1.59 9.11
C GLU A 20 -15.60 -0.20 9.54
N SER A 21 -14.29 0.04 9.69
CA SER A 21 -13.74 1.37 9.98
C SER A 21 -14.13 2.39 8.90
N ALA A 22 -13.98 2.03 7.62
CA ALA A 22 -14.42 2.87 6.51
C ALA A 22 -15.93 3.12 6.52
N LEU A 23 -16.74 2.09 6.77
CA LEU A 23 -18.18 2.23 6.87
C LEU A 23 -18.60 3.12 8.06
N GLY A 24 -17.88 3.05 9.18
CA GLY A 24 -18.06 3.94 10.33
C GLY A 24 -17.88 5.39 9.95
N VAL A 25 -16.78 5.70 9.25
CA VAL A 25 -16.52 7.05 8.71
C VAL A 25 -17.61 7.51 7.74
N LEU A 26 -18.05 6.66 6.81
CA LEU A 26 -19.15 7.00 5.90
C LEU A 26 -20.47 7.28 6.64
N LYS A 27 -20.77 6.52 7.70
CA LYS A 27 -21.95 6.72 8.55
C LYS A 27 -21.90 8.02 9.34
N GLU A 28 -20.71 8.48 9.69
CA GLU A 28 -20.45 9.78 10.34
C GLU A 28 -20.51 10.97 9.36
N GLY A 29 -20.76 10.71 8.07
CA GLY A 29 -20.84 11.73 7.04
C GLY A 29 -19.50 12.08 6.40
N GLY A 30 -18.45 11.29 6.65
CA GLY A 30 -17.19 11.40 5.93
C GLY A 30 -17.32 10.98 4.46
N ASN A 31 -16.43 11.47 3.62
CA ASN A 31 -16.40 11.11 2.20
C ASN A 31 -15.53 9.87 1.92
N ALA A 32 -15.44 9.46 0.65
CA ALA A 32 -14.70 8.26 0.24
C ALA A 32 -13.20 8.33 0.55
N LEU A 33 -12.57 9.51 0.49
CA LEU A 33 -11.16 9.68 0.84
C LEU A 33 -10.93 9.52 2.35
N GLU A 34 -11.77 10.14 3.18
CA GLU A 34 -11.74 9.98 4.64
C GLU A 34 -11.97 8.52 5.06
N ALA A 35 -12.98 7.88 4.48
CA ALA A 35 -13.28 6.47 4.74
C ALA A 35 -12.11 5.57 4.36
N MET A 36 -11.43 5.87 3.26
CA MET A 36 -10.30 5.07 2.81
C MET A 36 -9.02 5.31 3.61
N ILE A 37 -8.80 6.49 4.18
CA ILE A 37 -7.75 6.69 5.17
C ILE A 37 -8.00 5.79 6.39
N ALA A 38 -9.24 5.71 6.88
CA ALA A 38 -9.58 4.85 8.02
C ALA A 38 -9.41 3.35 7.71
N ALA A 39 -9.82 2.90 6.53
CA ALA A 39 -9.55 1.52 6.07
C ALA A 39 -8.06 1.25 5.95
N ALA A 40 -7.29 2.14 5.30
CA ALA A 40 -5.85 1.96 5.06
C ALA A 40 -5.04 1.95 6.37
N ALA A 41 -5.42 2.77 7.34
CA ALA A 41 -4.82 2.73 8.68
C ALA A 41 -5.17 1.44 9.42
N THR A 42 -6.45 1.04 9.37
CA THR A 42 -6.92 -0.17 10.05
C THR A 42 -6.27 -1.42 9.47
N ILE A 43 -6.18 -1.54 8.15
CA ILE A 43 -5.62 -2.73 7.49
C ILE A 43 -4.13 -2.93 7.76
N ALA A 44 -3.37 -1.85 7.95
CA ALA A 44 -1.97 -1.92 8.38
C ALA A 44 -1.81 -2.54 9.78
N VAL A 45 -2.86 -2.50 10.61
CA VAL A 45 -2.88 -3.11 11.96
C VAL A 45 -3.46 -4.52 11.90
N VAL A 46 -4.61 -4.71 11.27
CA VAL A 46 -5.37 -5.97 11.35
C VAL A 46 -4.94 -7.02 10.32
N TYR A 47 -4.13 -6.62 9.33
CA TYR A 47 -3.64 -7.50 8.28
C TYR A 47 -2.13 -7.31 8.01
N PRO A 48 -1.28 -7.42 9.05
CA PRO A 48 0.10 -6.91 9.04
C PRO A 48 1.09 -7.76 8.23
N HIS A 49 0.71 -9.00 7.88
CA HIS A 49 1.51 -9.88 7.03
C HIS A 49 1.38 -9.54 5.53
N MET A 50 0.47 -8.62 5.18
CA MET A 50 0.23 -8.15 3.80
C MET A 50 0.30 -6.62 3.67
N ASN A 51 0.05 -5.86 4.74
CA ASN A 51 -0.03 -4.40 4.71
C ASN A 51 0.78 -3.79 5.85
N SER A 52 1.39 -2.63 5.63
CA SER A 52 2.11 -1.89 6.67
C SER A 52 2.17 -0.40 6.35
N ILE A 53 2.53 0.42 7.34
CA ILE A 53 2.85 1.84 7.13
C ILE A 53 4.27 2.06 6.57
N GLY A 54 5.08 0.99 6.51
CA GLY A 54 6.45 1.00 6.01
C GLY A 54 6.57 0.67 4.52
N GLY A 55 5.46 0.68 3.77
CA GLY A 55 5.42 0.44 2.33
C GLY A 55 5.00 1.69 1.55
N ASP A 56 4.40 1.47 0.39
CA ASP A 56 3.91 2.51 -0.53
C ASP A 56 2.38 2.57 -0.58
N SER A 57 1.84 3.55 -1.31
CA SER A 57 0.40 3.64 -1.53
C SER A 57 0.06 4.27 -2.87
N PHE A 58 -0.94 3.71 -3.55
CA PHE A 58 -1.40 4.16 -4.86
C PHE A 58 -2.92 4.29 -4.85
N TRP A 59 -3.45 5.43 -5.27
CA TRP A 59 -4.88 5.73 -5.25
C TRP A 59 -5.35 6.13 -6.64
N VAL A 60 -6.43 5.52 -7.11
CA VAL A 60 -7.22 6.04 -8.24
C VAL A 60 -8.48 6.65 -7.65
N VAL A 61 -8.73 7.92 -7.94
CA VAL A 61 -9.74 8.75 -7.28
C VAL A 61 -10.67 9.34 -8.33
N HIS A 62 -11.96 9.30 -8.04
CA HIS A 62 -13.00 9.94 -8.85
C HIS A 62 -13.93 10.73 -7.95
N SER A 63 -14.39 11.88 -8.44
CA SER A 63 -15.46 12.67 -7.82
C SER A 63 -16.49 13.05 -8.87
N PRO A 64 -17.78 13.11 -8.53
CA PRO A 64 -18.82 13.45 -9.51
C PRO A 64 -18.53 14.75 -10.26
N GLY A 65 -18.58 14.70 -11.59
CA GLY A 65 -18.32 15.86 -12.46
C GLY A 65 -16.85 16.30 -12.52
N LYS A 66 -15.91 15.47 -12.04
CA LYS A 66 -14.46 15.71 -12.14
C LYS A 66 -13.80 14.63 -12.99
N ALA A 67 -12.68 15.00 -13.60
CA ALA A 67 -11.81 14.03 -14.25
C ALA A 67 -11.28 13.02 -13.22
N MET A 68 -10.86 11.85 -13.70
CA MET A 68 -10.13 10.89 -12.89
C MET A 68 -8.80 11.49 -12.43
N GLY A 69 -8.45 11.26 -11.18
CA GLY A 69 -7.15 11.64 -10.62
C GLY A 69 -6.51 10.46 -9.91
N GLY A 70 -5.26 10.64 -9.49
CA GLY A 70 -4.53 9.66 -8.73
C GLY A 70 -3.60 10.28 -7.70
N ILE A 71 -3.25 9.46 -6.70
CA ILE A 71 -2.21 9.77 -5.72
C ILE A 71 -1.14 8.69 -5.86
N ASP A 72 0.03 9.08 -6.29
CA ASP A 72 1.23 8.26 -6.28
C ASP A 72 2.03 8.59 -5.02
N ALA A 73 1.98 7.67 -4.06
CA ALA A 73 2.80 7.71 -2.86
C ALA A 73 3.76 6.52 -2.83
N CYS A 74 4.44 6.29 -3.95
CA CYS A 74 5.64 5.46 -4.03
C CYS A 74 6.85 6.23 -3.52
N GLY A 75 7.59 5.67 -2.58
CA GLY A 75 8.85 6.25 -2.16
C GLY A 75 9.97 6.05 -3.15
N ALA A 76 10.82 7.07 -3.27
CA ALA A 76 12.03 7.00 -4.07
C ALA A 76 13.10 6.15 -3.38
N ALA A 77 14.03 5.63 -4.18
CA ALA A 77 15.25 5.01 -3.68
C ALA A 77 16.07 6.00 -2.84
N ALA A 78 16.70 5.50 -1.79
CA ALA A 78 17.62 6.26 -0.96
C ALA A 78 18.76 6.83 -1.82
N GLY A 79 19.22 8.05 -1.53
CA GLY A 79 20.33 8.65 -2.26
C GLY A 79 21.63 7.83 -2.20
N LEU A 80 21.81 7.04 -1.14
CA LEU A 80 22.95 6.13 -0.99
C LEU A 80 22.75 4.77 -1.66
N ALA A 81 21.58 4.43 -2.20
CA ALA A 81 21.30 3.15 -2.85
C ALA A 81 21.95 3.07 -4.25
N THR A 82 23.26 3.28 -4.33
CA THR A 82 24.06 3.23 -5.55
C THR A 82 24.81 1.91 -5.67
N LYS A 83 25.17 1.50 -6.89
CA LYS A 83 26.00 0.30 -7.13
C LYS A 83 27.28 0.30 -6.30
N ASN A 84 27.96 1.45 -6.20
CA ASN A 84 29.21 1.58 -5.43
C ASN A 84 28.98 1.37 -3.93
N TRP A 85 27.93 1.96 -3.36
CA TRP A 85 27.62 1.80 -1.93
C TRP A 85 27.37 0.34 -1.55
N TYR A 86 26.68 -0.42 -2.43
CA TYR A 86 26.48 -1.86 -2.27
C TYR A 86 27.78 -2.65 -2.48
N ALA A 87 28.58 -2.31 -3.49
CA ALA A 87 29.85 -2.99 -3.78
C ALA A 87 30.87 -2.85 -2.63
N GLU A 88 30.96 -1.68 -2.01
CA GLU A 88 31.78 -1.44 -0.79
C GLU A 88 31.39 -2.33 0.39
N ARG A 89 30.17 -2.89 0.37
CA ARG A 89 29.62 -3.81 1.39
C ARG A 89 29.66 -5.26 0.92
N GLY A 90 30.38 -5.56 -0.17
CA GLY A 90 30.47 -6.90 -0.74
C GLY A 90 29.22 -7.35 -1.49
N ILE A 91 28.24 -6.47 -1.73
CA ILE A 91 26.98 -6.77 -2.42
C ILE A 91 27.15 -6.42 -3.90
N THR A 92 27.56 -7.40 -4.71
CA THR A 92 27.90 -7.20 -6.14
C THR A 92 26.96 -7.90 -7.12
N LYS A 93 26.24 -8.94 -6.67
CA LYS A 93 25.34 -9.72 -7.55
C LYS A 93 23.91 -9.20 -7.55
N ALA A 94 23.32 -9.06 -6.37
CA ALA A 94 21.95 -8.60 -6.19
C ALA A 94 21.76 -8.03 -4.78
N ILE A 95 20.87 -7.05 -4.64
CA ILE A 95 20.47 -6.52 -3.32
C ILE A 95 19.74 -7.65 -2.56
N PRO A 96 20.07 -7.91 -1.28
CA PRO A 96 19.37 -8.89 -0.46
C PRO A 96 17.86 -8.59 -0.39
N PHE A 97 17.04 -9.64 -0.28
CA PHE A 97 15.59 -9.48 -0.18
C PHE A 97 15.10 -9.01 1.20
N ARG A 98 15.94 -9.13 2.24
CA ARG A 98 15.60 -8.87 3.65
C ARG A 98 16.73 -8.16 4.36
N GLY A 99 16.41 -7.53 5.49
CA GLY A 99 17.37 -6.82 6.33
C GLY A 99 17.48 -5.34 5.98
N ALA A 100 18.26 -4.62 6.79
CA ALA A 100 18.36 -3.17 6.69
C ALA A 100 18.92 -2.70 5.34
N VAL A 101 19.87 -3.44 4.75
CA VAL A 101 20.41 -3.12 3.41
C VAL A 101 19.38 -3.25 2.30
N ALA A 102 18.31 -4.03 2.52
CA ALA A 102 17.18 -4.17 1.60
C ALA A 102 16.14 -3.05 1.76
N ALA A 103 16.11 -2.38 2.91
CA ALA A 103 15.28 -1.21 3.17
C ALA A 103 15.90 0.02 2.48
N ASN A 104 15.69 0.12 1.18
CA ASN A 104 16.40 1.05 0.31
C ASN A 104 15.49 2.08 -0.39
N THR A 105 14.20 2.09 -0.08
CA THR A 105 13.23 3.10 -0.53
C THR A 105 12.55 3.75 0.67
N VAL A 106 12.15 5.01 0.53
CA VAL A 106 11.33 5.67 1.54
C VAL A 106 9.96 4.99 1.60
N ALA A 107 9.36 4.85 2.78
CA ALA A 107 7.98 4.38 2.88
C ALA A 107 6.99 5.51 2.50
N GLY A 108 6.24 5.36 1.41
CA GLY A 108 5.31 6.38 0.94
C GLY A 108 3.88 6.31 1.50
N THR A 109 3.46 5.23 2.18
CA THR A 109 2.06 5.04 2.62
C THR A 109 1.45 6.25 3.34
N ILE A 110 2.15 6.82 4.33
CA ILE A 110 1.62 7.92 5.16
C ILE A 110 1.47 9.22 4.35
N SER A 111 2.35 9.47 3.37
CA SER A 111 2.23 10.64 2.50
C SER A 111 1.00 10.57 1.60
N GLY A 112 0.61 9.35 1.21
CA GLY A 112 -0.64 9.10 0.49
C GLY A 112 -1.86 9.47 1.32
N TRP A 113 -1.87 9.13 2.62
CA TRP A 113 -2.94 9.53 3.54
C TRP A 113 -3.01 11.04 3.70
N GLY A 114 -1.85 11.71 3.81
CA GLY A 114 -1.76 13.17 3.89
C GLY A 114 -2.30 13.85 2.64
N ALA A 115 -1.96 13.35 1.45
CA ALA A 115 -2.48 13.85 0.18
C ALA A 115 -3.99 13.63 0.06
N ALA A 116 -4.48 12.43 0.41
CA ALA A 116 -5.91 12.11 0.40
C ALA A 116 -6.69 13.00 1.38
N GLN A 117 -6.14 13.29 2.56
CA GLN A 117 -6.76 14.18 3.54
C GLN A 117 -6.84 15.61 3.01
N LYS A 118 -5.77 16.13 2.41
CA LYS A 118 -5.76 17.47 1.80
C LYS A 118 -6.79 17.58 0.67
N LEU A 119 -6.86 16.59 -0.22
CA LEU A 119 -7.86 16.51 -1.28
C LEU A 119 -9.29 16.45 -0.73
N SER A 120 -9.50 15.68 0.33
CA SER A 120 -10.79 15.60 1.02
C SER A 120 -11.25 16.97 1.54
N GLN A 121 -10.37 17.68 2.25
CA GLN A 121 -10.67 18.98 2.84
C GLN A 121 -10.93 20.05 1.77
N GLN A 122 -10.06 20.12 0.75
CA GLN A 122 -10.11 21.16 -0.27
C GLN A 122 -11.16 20.91 -1.36
N GLY A 123 -11.33 19.66 -1.78
CA GLY A 123 -12.19 19.28 -2.90
C GLY A 123 -13.58 18.77 -2.51
N LEU A 124 -13.71 18.16 -1.33
CA LEU A 124 -14.93 17.45 -0.91
C LEU A 124 -15.50 17.96 0.42
N ARG A 125 -14.98 19.07 0.95
CA ARG A 125 -15.39 19.67 2.23
C ARG A 125 -15.34 18.67 3.38
N GLY A 126 -14.36 17.76 3.37
CA GLY A 126 -14.10 16.82 4.45
C GLY A 126 -13.88 17.55 5.78
N LYS A 127 -14.39 16.96 6.86
CA LYS A 127 -14.43 17.59 8.20
C LYS A 127 -13.82 16.73 9.29
N LEU A 128 -13.57 15.44 9.03
CA LEU A 128 -13.12 14.54 10.08
C LEU A 128 -11.62 14.73 10.32
N PRO A 129 -11.20 14.96 11.58
CA PRO A 129 -9.79 15.13 11.90
C PRO A 129 -9.05 13.80 11.76
N LEU A 130 -7.74 13.86 11.53
CA LEU A 130 -6.90 12.65 11.40
C LEU A 130 -6.99 11.75 12.64
N SER A 131 -7.15 12.35 13.82
CA SER A 131 -7.39 11.63 15.07
C SER A 131 -8.61 10.72 15.02
N ARG A 132 -9.71 11.15 14.38
CA ARG A 132 -10.87 10.29 14.16
C ARG A 132 -10.59 9.23 13.11
N LEU A 133 -9.98 9.61 11.98
CA LEU A 133 -9.72 8.68 10.89
C LEU A 133 -8.79 7.53 11.30
N LEU A 134 -7.87 7.77 12.24
CA LEU A 134 -6.95 6.74 12.75
C LEU A 134 -7.45 6.03 14.03
N ALA A 135 -8.58 6.46 14.60
CA ALA A 135 -9.03 6.00 15.92
C ALA A 135 -9.21 4.47 16.00
N ASP A 136 -9.85 3.89 14.99
CA ASP A 136 -10.13 2.44 14.96
C ASP A 136 -8.82 1.64 14.85
N ALA A 137 -7.89 2.07 14.01
CA ALA A 137 -6.57 1.47 13.87
C ALA A 137 -5.78 1.52 15.19
N ILE A 138 -5.80 2.67 15.87
CA ILE A 138 -5.17 2.84 17.19
C ILE A 138 -5.80 1.88 18.20
N TYR A 139 -7.13 1.84 18.29
CA TYR A 139 -7.85 0.95 19.20
C TYR A 139 -7.48 -0.52 18.96
N TYR A 140 -7.55 -0.99 17.70
CA TYR A 140 -7.22 -2.38 17.36
C TYR A 140 -5.75 -2.72 17.63
N ALA A 141 -4.83 -1.76 17.50
CA ALA A 141 -3.43 -1.98 17.82
C ALA A 141 -3.19 -2.18 19.32
N GLU A 142 -3.97 -1.53 20.20
CA GLU A 142 -3.84 -1.64 21.66
C GLU A 142 -4.66 -2.76 22.29
N ALA A 143 -5.95 -2.81 21.94
CA ALA A 143 -6.87 -3.83 22.42
C ALA A 143 -6.48 -5.20 21.85
N GLY A 144 -5.90 -5.18 20.65
CA GLY A 144 -5.51 -6.34 19.88
C GLY A 144 -6.64 -6.88 19.01
N VAL A 145 -6.28 -7.75 18.09
CA VAL A 145 -7.22 -8.43 17.19
C VAL A 145 -6.99 -9.94 17.18
N PRO A 146 -8.04 -10.75 16.92
CA PRO A 146 -7.87 -12.18 16.74
C PRO A 146 -6.97 -12.49 15.54
N VAL A 147 -5.95 -13.31 15.75
CA VAL A 147 -5.04 -13.76 14.69
C VAL A 147 -5.79 -14.61 13.68
N THR A 148 -5.69 -14.25 12.40
CA THR A 148 -6.31 -15.00 11.30
C THR A 148 -5.46 -16.22 10.91
N HIS A 149 -6.08 -17.18 10.22
CA HIS A 149 -5.36 -18.34 9.67
C HIS A 149 -4.23 -17.93 8.71
N SER A 150 -4.48 -16.95 7.83
CA SER A 150 -3.46 -16.48 6.88
C SER A 150 -2.28 -15.82 7.59
N GLN A 151 -2.52 -15.05 8.65
CA GLN A 151 -1.46 -14.43 9.44
C GLN A 151 -0.59 -15.49 10.11
N SER A 152 -1.19 -16.40 10.87
CA SER A 152 -0.46 -17.45 11.57
C SER A 152 0.36 -18.32 10.60
N SER A 153 -0.26 -18.75 9.50
CA SER A 153 0.39 -19.57 8.46
C SER A 153 1.56 -18.85 7.78
N LEU A 154 1.38 -17.58 7.36
CA LEU A 154 2.43 -16.85 6.66
C LEU A 154 3.57 -16.41 7.57
N THR A 155 3.27 -16.04 8.83
CA THR A 155 4.31 -15.79 9.83
C THR A 155 5.14 -17.04 10.08
N ALA A 156 4.50 -18.21 10.23
CA ALA A 156 5.21 -19.47 10.40
C ALA A 156 6.09 -19.80 9.19
N LYS A 157 5.55 -19.66 7.97
CA LYS A 157 6.26 -19.91 6.72
C LYS A 157 7.48 -19.00 6.53
N LYS A 158 7.40 -17.75 7.00
CA LYS A 158 8.47 -16.74 6.85
C LYS A 158 9.36 -16.58 8.07
N ARG A 159 9.09 -17.30 9.15
CA ARG A 159 9.82 -17.22 10.42
C ARG A 159 11.33 -17.36 10.25
N ALA A 160 11.80 -18.39 9.56
CA ALA A 160 13.23 -18.63 9.39
C ALA A 160 13.95 -17.51 8.62
N GLU A 161 13.25 -16.80 7.73
CA GLU A 161 13.81 -15.66 6.98
C GLU A 161 13.82 -14.36 7.81
N LEU A 162 12.98 -14.27 8.84
CA LEU A 162 12.65 -13.01 9.50
C LEU A 162 13.03 -12.95 10.99
N ILE A 163 13.29 -14.09 11.63
CA ILE A 163 13.53 -14.16 13.09
C ILE A 163 14.69 -13.27 13.55
N ASP A 164 15.74 -13.17 12.73
CA ASP A 164 16.93 -12.34 13.01
C ASP A 164 16.78 -10.89 12.55
N ILE A 165 15.66 -10.53 11.93
CA ILE A 165 15.39 -9.16 11.53
C ILE A 165 15.09 -8.33 12.79
N PRO A 166 15.82 -7.23 13.03
CA PRO A 166 15.66 -6.41 14.21
C PRO A 166 14.20 -6.01 14.47
N GLY A 167 13.70 -6.33 15.66
CA GLY A 167 12.32 -6.06 16.08
C GLY A 167 11.26 -7.06 15.60
N PHE A 168 11.54 -7.94 14.64
CA PHE A 168 10.55 -8.88 14.12
C PHE A 168 10.08 -9.88 15.17
N ALA A 169 11.00 -10.62 15.80
CA ALA A 169 10.65 -11.64 16.79
C ALA A 169 9.85 -11.07 17.97
N ASN A 170 10.28 -9.90 18.48
CA ASN A 170 9.62 -9.20 19.59
C ASN A 170 8.22 -8.68 19.23
N THR A 171 7.95 -8.43 17.95
CA THR A 171 6.68 -7.86 17.50
C THR A 171 5.70 -8.93 17.04
N PHE A 172 6.17 -9.94 16.33
CA PHE A 172 5.32 -10.86 15.57
C PHE A 172 5.34 -12.31 16.06
N LEU A 173 6.18 -12.66 17.03
CA LEU A 173 6.28 -14.02 17.56
C LEU A 173 5.89 -14.08 19.05
N VAL A 174 5.32 -15.20 19.46
CA VAL A 174 5.02 -15.55 20.85
C VAL A 174 5.89 -16.74 21.23
N ASN A 175 6.78 -16.59 22.21
CA ASN A 175 7.77 -17.60 22.58
C ASN A 175 8.56 -18.12 21.37
N GLY A 176 8.92 -17.20 20.46
CA GLY A 176 9.65 -17.50 19.25
C GLY A 176 8.85 -18.26 18.18
N GLN A 177 7.53 -18.42 18.30
CA GLN A 177 6.66 -19.07 17.31
C GLN A 177 5.62 -18.10 16.74
N ALA A 178 5.05 -18.43 15.58
CA ALA A 178 3.91 -17.67 15.05
C ALA A 178 2.74 -17.75 16.04
N PRO A 179 1.97 -16.65 16.22
CA PRO A 179 0.87 -16.66 17.17
C PRO A 179 -0.25 -17.59 16.70
N ALA A 180 -0.93 -18.23 17.64
CA ALA A 180 -1.99 -19.19 17.34
C ALA A 180 -3.22 -18.50 16.75
N VAL A 181 -3.91 -19.15 15.81
CA VAL A 181 -5.18 -18.65 15.25
C VAL A 181 -6.18 -18.40 16.38
N GLY A 182 -6.86 -17.26 16.34
CA GLY A 182 -7.83 -16.83 17.36
C GLY A 182 -7.21 -16.22 18.63
N SER A 183 -5.90 -16.36 18.86
CA SER A 183 -5.23 -15.62 19.93
C SER A 183 -5.25 -14.11 19.67
N ILE A 184 -5.11 -13.31 20.73
CA ILE A 184 -5.12 -11.85 20.62
C ILE A 184 -3.71 -11.34 20.29
N PHE A 185 -3.58 -10.63 19.17
CA PHE A 185 -2.35 -10.00 18.73
C PHE A 185 -2.39 -8.49 18.96
N LYS A 186 -1.44 -7.97 19.76
CA LYS A 186 -1.32 -6.54 20.11
C LYS A 186 -0.08 -5.91 19.48
N GLN A 187 -0.15 -4.63 19.18
CA GLN A 187 0.87 -3.85 18.48
C GLN A 187 1.05 -2.47 19.14
N ASP A 188 1.37 -2.44 20.43
CA ASP A 188 1.45 -1.21 21.22
C ASP A 188 2.43 -0.17 20.65
N ARG A 189 3.53 -0.62 20.02
CA ARG A 189 4.49 0.26 19.34
C ARG A 189 3.83 0.98 18.15
N LEU A 190 3.11 0.24 17.31
CA LEU A 190 2.39 0.81 16.18
C LEU A 190 1.26 1.74 16.65
N ALA A 191 0.55 1.39 17.73
CA ALA A 191 -0.47 2.26 18.33
C ALA A 191 0.13 3.61 18.75
N LYS A 192 1.31 3.63 19.37
CA LYS A 192 2.03 4.86 19.73
C LYS A 192 2.39 5.69 18.50
N THR A 193 2.92 5.06 17.44
CA THR A 193 3.22 5.74 16.17
C THR A 193 1.96 6.34 15.54
N LEU A 194 0.86 5.58 15.46
CA LEU A 194 -0.40 6.08 14.90
C LEU A 194 -1.02 7.22 15.72
N ARG A 195 -0.90 7.17 17.05
CA ARG A 195 -1.29 8.30 17.93
C ARG A 195 -0.48 9.55 17.67
N GLN A 196 0.83 9.39 17.47
CA GLN A 196 1.69 10.52 17.15
C GLN A 196 1.30 11.15 15.82
N ILE A 197 1.06 10.34 14.78
CA ILE A 197 0.56 10.81 13.48
C ILE A 197 -0.81 11.49 13.65
N ALA A 198 -1.73 10.90 14.41
CA ALA A 198 -3.04 11.50 14.70
C ALA A 198 -2.95 12.88 15.36
N ARG A 199 -1.96 13.08 16.24
CA ARG A 199 -1.74 14.34 16.98
C ARG A 199 -0.97 15.38 16.17
N LYS A 200 0.12 14.98 15.51
CA LYS A 200 1.07 15.88 14.83
C LYS A 200 0.83 16.01 13.32
N GLY A 201 -0.03 15.18 12.75
CA GLY A 201 -0.27 15.11 11.31
C GLY A 201 0.68 14.14 10.60
N THR A 202 0.37 13.84 9.35
CA THR A 202 1.13 12.88 8.51
C THR A 202 2.54 13.35 8.19
N GLU A 203 2.80 14.66 8.22
CA GLU A 203 4.12 15.24 7.95
C GLU A 203 5.15 14.89 9.02
N ASP A 204 4.73 14.55 10.25
CA ASP A 204 5.66 14.14 11.32
C ASP A 204 6.49 12.90 10.91
N TYR A 205 5.91 11.99 10.11
CA TYR A 205 6.57 10.80 9.57
C TYR A 205 7.75 11.13 8.63
N TYR A 206 7.70 12.30 7.97
CA TYR A 206 8.66 12.69 6.95
C TYR A 206 9.56 13.86 7.35
N ARG A 207 9.10 14.73 8.26
CA ARG A 207 9.70 16.03 8.60
C ARG A 207 9.61 16.37 10.11
N GLY A 208 9.21 15.44 10.96
CA GLY A 208 9.11 15.64 12.41
C GLY A 208 9.87 14.57 13.20
N ASP A 209 9.51 14.37 14.46
CA ASP A 209 10.24 13.49 15.38
C ASP A 209 10.25 12.03 14.89
N LEU A 210 9.17 11.58 14.23
CA LEU A 210 9.15 10.24 13.62
C LEU A 210 10.17 10.12 12.48
N ALA A 211 10.37 11.17 11.68
CA ALA A 211 11.37 11.17 10.62
C ALA A 211 12.79 11.05 11.19
N GLU A 212 13.10 11.81 12.23
CA GLU A 212 14.40 11.74 12.93
C GLU A 212 14.63 10.35 13.53
N LEU A 213 13.62 9.78 14.20
CA LEU A 213 13.67 8.44 14.78
C LEU A 213 13.92 7.37 13.71
N LEU A 214 13.14 7.39 12.62
CA LEU A 214 13.26 6.43 11.52
C LEU A 214 14.64 6.52 10.87
N ALA A 215 15.11 7.73 10.55
CA ALA A 215 16.41 7.93 9.93
C ALA A 215 17.56 7.43 10.82
N LYS A 216 17.48 7.69 12.12
CA LYS A 216 18.46 7.23 13.09
C LYS A 216 18.48 5.70 13.17
N GLU A 217 17.35 5.06 13.43
CA GLU A 217 17.28 3.59 13.56
C GLU A 217 17.71 2.89 12.26
N LEU A 218 17.24 3.36 11.09
CA LEU A 218 17.64 2.79 9.81
C LEU A 218 19.14 2.91 9.57
N THR A 219 19.75 4.05 9.91
CA THR A 219 21.20 4.26 9.80
C THR A 219 21.96 3.30 10.72
N GLU A 220 21.55 3.17 11.98
CA GLU A 220 22.17 2.27 12.96
C GLU A 220 22.08 0.79 12.54
N LEU A 221 20.99 0.40 11.88
CA LEU A 221 20.80 -0.96 11.36
C LEU A 221 21.55 -1.22 10.05
N GLY A 222 22.15 -0.20 9.43
CA GLY A 222 22.94 -0.32 8.21
C GLY A 222 22.17 -0.11 6.89
N SER A 223 20.98 0.49 6.94
CA SER A 223 20.22 0.90 5.75
C SER A 223 20.89 2.07 5.01
N PRO A 224 20.72 2.18 3.69
CA PRO A 224 21.15 3.35 2.92
C PRO A 224 20.28 4.61 3.15
N LEU A 225 19.10 4.48 3.78
CA LEU A 225 18.18 5.61 3.99
C LEU A 225 18.75 6.64 4.97
N ARG A 226 18.53 7.92 4.67
CA ARG A 226 18.90 9.07 5.52
C ARG A 226 17.71 9.99 5.72
N LEU A 227 17.82 10.86 6.72
CA LEU A 227 16.79 11.87 7.00
C LEU A 227 16.50 12.75 5.77
N SER A 228 17.52 13.05 4.97
CA SER A 228 17.34 13.78 3.70
C SER A 228 16.48 13.04 2.68
N ASP A 229 16.44 11.70 2.69
CA ASP A 229 15.53 10.94 1.84
C ASP A 229 14.08 11.13 2.28
N LEU A 230 13.81 11.06 3.58
CA LEU A 230 12.47 11.32 4.16
C LEU A 230 12.01 12.75 3.86
N HIS A 231 12.88 13.74 4.05
CA HIS A 231 12.58 15.15 3.77
C HIS A 231 12.27 15.44 2.30
N ARG A 232 12.87 14.70 1.36
CA ARG A 232 12.62 14.86 -0.08
C ARG A 232 11.34 14.17 -0.55
N HIS A 233 10.85 13.20 0.21
CA HIS A 233 9.69 12.41 -0.17
C HIS A 233 8.39 13.22 -0.09
N HIS A 234 7.59 13.13 -1.15
CA HIS A 234 6.25 13.67 -1.22
C HIS A 234 5.38 12.78 -2.10
N ALA A 235 4.12 12.56 -1.69
CA ALA A 235 3.12 12.00 -2.59
C ALA A 235 2.86 12.98 -3.75
N LYS A 236 2.68 12.45 -4.95
CA LYS A 236 2.38 13.20 -6.17
C LYS A 236 0.92 13.02 -6.55
N LEU A 237 0.27 14.11 -6.95
CA LEU A 237 -0.99 14.03 -7.66
C LEU A 237 -0.69 13.78 -9.13
N ILE A 238 -1.35 12.79 -9.71
CA ILE A 238 -1.13 12.37 -11.09
C ILE A 238 -2.46 12.17 -11.81
N ASP A 239 -2.42 12.20 -13.14
CA ASP A 239 -3.50 11.67 -13.96
C ASP A 239 -3.26 10.17 -14.18
N PRO A 240 -4.23 9.29 -13.88
CA PRO A 240 -4.07 7.86 -14.13
C PRO A 240 -4.06 7.57 -15.65
N LEU A 241 -3.53 6.41 -16.01
CA LEU A 241 -3.65 5.88 -17.37
C LEU A 241 -5.11 5.57 -17.69
N GLU A 242 -5.51 5.82 -18.93
CA GLU A 242 -6.87 5.58 -19.43
C GLU A 242 -6.84 4.66 -20.66
N LEU A 243 -7.73 3.67 -20.66
CA LEU A 243 -8.08 2.85 -21.82
C LEU A 243 -9.55 3.10 -22.17
N LYS A 244 -9.81 3.50 -23.42
CA LYS A 244 -11.16 3.47 -23.99
C LYS A 244 -11.51 2.04 -24.40
N HIS A 245 -12.37 1.38 -23.62
CA HIS A 245 -12.84 0.02 -23.90
C HIS A 245 -14.30 0.07 -24.38
N SER A 246 -14.74 -0.93 -25.14
CA SER A 246 -16.12 -1.07 -25.63
C SER A 246 -17.22 -1.05 -24.54
N LEU A 247 -16.86 -1.21 -23.26
CA LEU A 247 -17.77 -1.23 -22.11
C LEU A 247 -17.66 -0.01 -21.19
N GLY A 248 -16.80 0.94 -21.56
CA GLY A 248 -16.51 2.13 -20.75
C GLY A 248 -15.02 2.38 -20.63
N ASN A 249 -14.66 3.45 -19.94
CA ASN A 249 -13.25 3.78 -19.73
C ASN A 249 -12.70 2.98 -18.55
N VAL A 250 -11.50 2.40 -18.72
CA VAL A 250 -10.78 1.68 -17.68
C VAL A 250 -9.57 2.52 -17.28
N TYR A 251 -9.39 2.71 -15.97
CA TYR A 251 -8.30 3.52 -15.42
C TYR A 251 -7.36 2.69 -14.57
N ASN A 252 -6.06 2.97 -14.66
CA ASN A 252 -5.07 2.38 -13.76
C ASN A 252 -3.88 3.33 -13.52
N MET A 253 -3.04 3.02 -12.56
CA MET A 253 -1.91 3.86 -12.18
C MET A 253 -0.81 3.88 -13.25
N THR A 254 -0.07 4.98 -13.29
CA THR A 254 1.15 5.14 -14.10
C THR A 254 2.30 4.30 -13.51
N PRO A 255 3.42 4.14 -14.25
CA PRO A 255 4.67 3.67 -13.65
C PRO A 255 5.06 4.53 -12.43
N PRO A 256 5.71 3.95 -11.40
CA PRO A 256 6.40 2.66 -11.39
C PRO A 256 5.49 1.43 -11.19
N THR A 257 4.17 1.63 -11.07
CA THR A 257 3.23 0.50 -11.07
C THR A 257 3.14 -0.17 -12.44
N GLN A 258 2.63 -1.41 -12.47
CA GLN A 258 2.41 -2.16 -13.72
C GLN A 258 1.00 -1.94 -14.30
N GLY A 259 0.35 -0.80 -14.00
CA GLY A 259 -1.02 -0.53 -14.44
C GLY A 259 -1.23 -0.65 -15.96
N VAL A 260 -0.25 -0.21 -16.75
CA VAL A 260 -0.23 -0.34 -18.22
C VAL A 260 -0.41 -1.78 -18.69
N VAL A 261 0.12 -2.77 -17.97
CA VAL A 261 0.04 -4.19 -18.35
C VAL A 261 -1.41 -4.65 -18.34
N SER A 262 -2.15 -4.31 -17.28
CA SER A 262 -3.57 -4.67 -17.19
C SER A 262 -4.41 -3.98 -18.26
N LEU A 263 -4.13 -2.71 -18.56
CA LEU A 263 -4.83 -1.96 -19.61
C LEU A 263 -4.53 -2.54 -20.99
N MET A 264 -3.29 -2.90 -21.28
CA MET A 264 -2.94 -3.58 -22.54
C MET A 264 -3.66 -4.91 -22.69
N ILE A 265 -3.70 -5.74 -21.64
CA ILE A 265 -4.39 -7.03 -21.68
C ILE A 265 -5.88 -6.80 -21.98
N LEU A 266 -6.55 -5.91 -21.25
CA LEU A 266 -7.95 -5.61 -21.46
C LEU A 266 -8.23 -5.03 -22.86
N GLY A 267 -7.38 -4.13 -23.35
CA GLY A 267 -7.51 -3.54 -24.68
C GLY A 267 -7.34 -4.55 -25.81
N ILE A 268 -6.37 -5.46 -25.71
CA ILE A 268 -6.19 -6.54 -26.70
C ILE A 268 -7.40 -7.48 -26.69
N LEU A 269 -7.87 -7.89 -25.51
CA LEU A 269 -9.02 -8.80 -25.38
C LEU A 269 -10.32 -8.16 -25.88
N ASP A 270 -10.47 -6.84 -25.71
CA ASP A 270 -11.58 -6.09 -26.25
C ASP A 270 -11.58 -6.09 -27.79
N GLN A 271 -10.43 -5.81 -28.40
CA GLN A 271 -10.27 -5.85 -29.86
C GLN A 271 -10.48 -7.24 -30.45
N LEU A 272 -10.13 -8.30 -29.71
CA LEU A 272 -10.38 -9.70 -30.10
C LEU A 272 -11.84 -10.13 -29.90
N ASN A 273 -12.70 -9.26 -29.35
CA ASN A 273 -14.08 -9.54 -28.98
C ASN A 273 -14.19 -10.84 -28.16
N LEU A 274 -13.45 -10.92 -27.05
CA LEU A 274 -13.34 -12.12 -26.23
C LEU A 274 -14.69 -12.75 -25.83
N LYS A 275 -15.74 -11.94 -25.73
CA LYS A 275 -17.12 -12.36 -25.40
C LYS A 275 -17.72 -13.38 -26.35
N ARG A 276 -17.21 -13.49 -27.59
CA ARG A 276 -17.67 -14.50 -28.56
C ARG A 276 -17.29 -15.92 -28.15
N PHE A 277 -16.31 -16.07 -27.26
CA PHE A 277 -15.86 -17.36 -26.76
C PHE A 277 -16.53 -17.67 -25.43
N LYS A 278 -16.88 -18.95 -25.23
CA LYS A 278 -17.39 -19.42 -23.94
C LYS A 278 -16.30 -19.22 -22.87
N VAL A 279 -16.68 -18.67 -21.72
CA VAL A 279 -15.77 -18.55 -20.56
C VAL A 279 -15.12 -19.90 -20.27
N ASP A 280 -13.81 -19.89 -20.07
CA ASP A 280 -12.95 -21.06 -19.82
C ASP A 280 -12.86 -22.09 -20.97
N SER A 281 -13.35 -21.78 -22.18
CA SER A 281 -13.01 -22.55 -23.39
C SER A 281 -11.52 -22.45 -23.73
N ALA A 282 -11.01 -23.39 -24.53
CA ALA A 282 -9.60 -23.39 -24.95
C ALA A 282 -9.24 -22.08 -25.69
N GLU A 283 -10.14 -21.57 -26.52
CA GLU A 283 -9.99 -20.33 -27.26
C GLU A 283 -9.98 -19.11 -26.33
N TYR A 284 -10.89 -19.08 -25.35
CA TYR A 284 -10.93 -18.03 -24.33
C TYR A 284 -9.60 -17.97 -23.56
N VAL A 285 -9.13 -19.11 -23.07
CA VAL A 285 -7.88 -19.21 -22.32
C VAL A 285 -6.68 -18.86 -23.20
N HIS A 286 -6.64 -19.36 -24.44
CA HIS A 286 -5.57 -19.06 -25.39
C HIS A 286 -5.42 -17.55 -25.61
N HIS A 287 -6.54 -16.84 -25.88
CA HIS A 287 -6.48 -15.39 -26.07
C HIS A 287 -6.05 -14.64 -24.82
N CYS A 288 -6.52 -15.03 -23.63
CA CYS A 288 -6.07 -14.46 -22.36
C CYS A 288 -4.55 -14.65 -22.15
N VAL A 289 -4.03 -15.85 -22.43
CA VAL A 289 -2.59 -16.17 -22.31
C VAL A 289 -1.77 -15.35 -23.29
N GLU A 290 -2.15 -15.30 -24.57
CA GLU A 290 -1.38 -14.57 -25.58
C GLU A 290 -1.43 -13.05 -25.35
N ALA A 291 -2.58 -12.48 -24.97
CA ALA A 291 -2.67 -11.07 -24.60
C ALA A 291 -1.74 -10.74 -23.41
N THR A 292 -1.71 -11.62 -22.39
CA THR A 292 -0.84 -11.48 -21.22
C THR A 292 0.64 -11.51 -21.63
N LYS A 293 1.05 -12.46 -22.47
CA LYS A 293 2.44 -12.55 -22.97
C LYS A 293 2.85 -11.27 -23.71
N GLN A 294 2.00 -10.72 -24.57
CA GLN A 294 2.34 -9.49 -25.29
C GLN A 294 2.47 -8.28 -24.35
N ALA A 295 1.57 -8.14 -23.37
CA ALA A 295 1.65 -7.05 -22.40
C ALA A 295 2.90 -7.14 -21.51
N PHE A 296 3.29 -8.34 -21.10
CA PHE A 296 4.48 -8.55 -20.25
C PHE A 296 5.80 -8.26 -21.00
N LYS A 297 5.87 -8.48 -22.32
CA LYS A 297 7.04 -8.06 -23.11
C LYS A 297 7.25 -6.55 -23.03
N ILE A 298 6.17 -5.76 -23.13
CA ILE A 298 6.24 -4.29 -22.99
C ILE A 298 6.62 -3.91 -21.57
N ARG A 299 6.08 -4.57 -20.55
CA ARG A 299 6.48 -4.34 -19.16
C ARG A 299 7.98 -4.47 -18.97
N ASP A 300 8.54 -5.60 -19.37
CA ASP A 300 9.93 -5.95 -19.11
C ASP A 300 10.90 -5.03 -19.87
N GLN A 301 10.45 -4.45 -20.99
CA GLN A 301 11.25 -3.55 -21.80
C GLN A 301 11.15 -2.08 -21.35
N TYR A 302 10.00 -1.63 -20.84
CA TYR A 302 9.73 -0.19 -20.69
C TYR A 302 9.25 0.24 -19.28
N VAL A 303 8.67 -0.63 -18.46
CA VAL A 303 8.10 -0.20 -17.17
C VAL A 303 9.19 -0.05 -16.13
N THR A 304 9.52 1.20 -15.82
CA THR A 304 10.47 1.62 -14.78
C THR A 304 10.00 2.94 -14.15
N ASP A 305 10.79 3.53 -13.25
CA ASP A 305 10.58 4.90 -12.77
C ASP A 305 10.52 5.87 -13.97
N PRO A 306 9.43 6.64 -14.16
CA PRO A 306 9.31 7.60 -15.27
C PRO A 306 10.47 8.60 -15.41
N ALA A 307 11.21 8.89 -14.33
CA ALA A 307 12.38 9.76 -14.39
C ALA A 307 13.58 9.12 -15.14
N TYR A 308 13.53 7.82 -15.40
CA TYR A 308 14.62 7.03 -15.98
C TYR A 308 14.15 6.11 -17.13
N MET A 309 12.96 6.38 -17.70
CA MET A 309 12.34 5.61 -18.79
C MET A 309 12.84 6.05 -20.16
#